data_AF-A0A438VRM2-F1
#
_entry.id   AF-A0A438VRM2-F1
#
_cell.length_a   1.000
_cell.length_b   1.000
_cell.length_c   1.000
_cell.angle_alpha   90.00
_cell.angle_beta   90.00
_cell.angle_gamma   90.00
#
_symmetry.space_group_name_H-M   'P 1'
#
loop_
_entity.id
_entity.type
_entity.pdbx_description
1 polymer ?
#
loop_
_entity_poly.entity_id
_entity_poly.type
_entity_poly.pdbx_seq_one_letter_code
_entity_poly.pdbx_strand_id
1 'polypeptide(L)'
;MNHKLGLHVPDYITTLTHEDIITTVKYLMKIKNNQGKIDDRDHLGNRRIRAVGELLANELHSGLVKMQKTIKDKLTTMSGAFDSLMPHDLV
;
A
#
# COMPACT_ATOMS: atom_id res chain seq x y z
N MET A 1 9.55 -11.06 2.22
CA MET A 1 10.09 -10.26 3.35
C MET A 1 10.80 -11.18 4.34
N ASN A 2 10.08 -12.15 4.93
CA ASN A 2 10.62 -13.20 5.80
C ASN A 2 11.97 -13.78 5.35
N HIS A 3 12.03 -14.34 4.14
CA HIS A 3 13.27 -14.92 3.59
C HIS A 3 14.45 -13.94 3.53
N LYS A 4 14.19 -12.66 3.20
CA LYS A 4 15.24 -11.64 3.05
C LYS A 4 15.77 -11.15 4.40
N LEU A 5 14.88 -11.01 5.37
CA LEU A 5 15.18 -10.44 6.70
C LEU A 5 15.46 -11.52 7.76
N GLY A 6 15.29 -12.81 7.42
CA GLY A 6 15.45 -13.92 8.35
C GLY A 6 14.35 -13.99 9.42
N LEU A 7 13.13 -13.51 9.09
CA LEU A 7 12.00 -13.48 10.02
C LEU A 7 11.13 -14.73 9.85
N HIS A 8 10.45 -15.14 10.93
CA HIS A 8 9.59 -16.32 10.96
C HIS A 8 8.11 -15.94 11.24
N VAL A 9 7.64 -14.91 10.54
CA VAL A 9 6.24 -14.47 10.61
C VAL A 9 5.36 -15.45 9.80
N PRO A 10 4.19 -15.88 10.30
CA PRO A 10 3.29 -16.76 9.53
C PRO A 10 2.85 -16.17 8.19
N ASP A 11 2.75 -17.01 7.15
CA ASP A 11 2.48 -16.58 5.77
C ASP A 11 1.10 -15.92 5.55
N TYR A 12 0.14 -16.17 6.45
CA TYR A 12 -1.18 -15.52 6.39
C TYR A 12 -1.17 -14.06 6.85
N ILE A 13 -0.07 -13.59 7.47
CA ILE A 13 0.10 -12.19 7.84
C ILE A 13 0.68 -11.45 6.64
N THR A 14 -0.20 -10.76 5.91
CA THR A 14 0.17 -10.04 4.67
C THR A 14 0.36 -8.54 4.88
N THR A 15 0.27 -8.06 6.12
CA THR A 15 0.49 -6.66 6.50
C THR A 15 1.87 -6.49 7.13
N LEU A 16 2.49 -5.33 6.93
CA LEU A 16 3.75 -4.97 7.57
C LEU A 16 3.64 -5.04 9.11
N THR A 17 4.62 -5.69 9.74
CA THR A 17 4.77 -5.74 11.19
C THR A 17 5.82 -4.72 11.66
N HIS A 18 5.80 -4.40 12.96
CA HIS A 18 6.82 -3.56 13.57
C HIS A 18 8.23 -4.18 13.44
N GLU A 19 8.33 -5.50 13.50
CA GLU A 19 9.58 -6.25 13.35
C GLU A 19 10.17 -6.10 11.94
N ASP A 20 9.33 -6.13 10.90
CA ASP A 20 9.76 -5.90 9.52
C ASP A 20 10.45 -4.54 9.38
N ILE A 21 9.84 -3.49 9.96
CA ILE A 21 10.34 -2.11 9.87
C ILE A 21 11.71 -2.00 10.55
N ILE A 22 11.80 -2.45 11.81
CA ILE A 22 13.04 -2.38 12.60
C ILE A 22 14.16 -3.17 11.91
N THR A 23 13.87 -4.38 11.44
CA THR A 23 14.86 -5.26 10.82
C THR A 23 15.29 -4.74 9.45
N THR A 24 14.38 -4.15 8.67
CA THR A 24 14.71 -3.48 7.40
C THR A 24 15.67 -2.33 7.60
N VAL A 25 15.42 -1.46 8.60
CA VAL A 25 16.33 -0.33 8.89
C VAL A 25 17.71 -0.83 9.33
N LYS A 26 17.77 -1.83 10.21
CA LYS A 26 19.04 -2.46 10.60
C LYS A 26 19.76 -3.06 9.39
N TYR A 27 19.05 -3.72 8.48
CA TYR A 27 19.60 -4.28 7.26
C TYR A 27 20.18 -3.19 6.34
N LEU A 28 19.47 -2.06 6.16
CA LEU A 28 19.98 -0.91 5.40
C LEU A 28 21.24 -0.31 6.01
N MET A 29 21.31 -0.19 7.35
CA MET A 29 22.52 0.27 8.03
C MET A 29 23.71 -0.67 7.80
N LYS A 30 23.47 -1.98 7.84
CA LYS A 30 24.50 -2.99 7.54
C LYS A 30 25.00 -2.88 6.10
N ILE A 31 24.10 -2.74 5.12
CA ILE A 31 24.49 -2.48 3.72
C ILE A 31 25.35 -1.22 3.60
N LYS A 32 24.95 -0.11 4.26
CA LYS A 32 25.72 1.13 4.25
C LYS A 32 27.13 0.95 4.80
N ASN A 33 27.30 0.07 5.78
CA ASN A 33 28.60 -0.31 6.34
C ASN A 33 29.32 -1.41 5.52
N ASN A 34 28.90 -1.66 4.28
CA ASN A 34 29.41 -2.72 3.40
C ASN A 34 29.27 -4.15 3.96
N GLN A 35 28.38 -4.34 4.93
CA GLN A 35 28.06 -5.62 5.55
C GLN A 35 26.73 -6.14 5.01
N GLY A 36 26.73 -6.68 3.79
CA GLY A 36 25.52 -7.22 3.18
C GLY A 36 25.61 -7.25 1.67
N LYS A 37 24.56 -7.79 1.04
CA LYS A 37 24.46 -7.89 -0.42
C LYS A 37 23.37 -6.95 -0.93
N ILE A 38 23.74 -6.10 -1.90
CA ILE A 38 22.78 -5.30 -2.67
C ILE A 38 22.05 -6.25 -3.63
N ASP A 39 20.73 -6.12 -3.68
CA ASP A 39 19.90 -6.95 -4.55
C ASP A 39 20.04 -6.55 -6.01
N ASP A 40 20.03 -7.56 -6.89
CA ASP A 40 19.91 -7.34 -8.32
C ASP A 40 18.46 -6.96 -8.66
N ARG A 41 18.26 -5.69 -8.99
CA ARG A 41 16.93 -5.14 -9.27
C ARG A 41 16.29 -5.75 -10.51
N ASP A 42 17.09 -6.17 -11.48
CA ASP A 42 16.58 -6.61 -12.78
C ASP A 42 16.32 -8.13 -12.82
N HIS A 43 16.58 -8.83 -11.71
CA HIS A 43 16.28 -10.25 -11.58
C HIS A 43 14.79 -10.54 -11.83
N LEU A 44 14.50 -11.48 -12.74
CA LEU A 44 13.13 -11.82 -13.11
C LEU A 44 12.29 -12.36 -11.93
N GLY A 45 12.90 -12.95 -10.91
CA GLY A 45 12.21 -13.32 -9.67
C GLY A 45 11.60 -12.13 -8.91
N ASN A 46 12.05 -10.90 -9.18
CA ASN A 46 11.47 -9.66 -8.66
C ASN A 46 10.39 -9.07 -9.59
N ARG A 47 10.07 -9.75 -10.70
CA ARG A 47 9.00 -9.37 -11.64
C ARG A 47 7.80 -10.30 -11.44
N ARG A 48 6.59 -9.73 -11.37
CA ARG A 48 5.32 -10.47 -11.34
C ARG A 48 4.45 -10.04 -12.51
N ILE A 49 3.82 -11.00 -13.18
CA ILE A 49 2.83 -10.75 -14.23
C ILE A 49 1.53 -10.30 -13.57
N ARG A 50 0.94 -9.22 -14.09
CA ARG A 50 -0.38 -8.73 -13.69
C ARG A 50 -1.41 -9.09 -14.75
N ALA A 51 -2.48 -9.75 -14.36
CA ALA A 51 -3.58 -10.10 -15.26
C ALA A 51 -4.43 -8.86 -15.58
N VAL A 52 -5.17 -8.90 -16.70
CA VAL A 52 -6.05 -7.79 -17.12
C VAL A 52 -7.05 -7.42 -16.03
N GLY A 53 -7.62 -8.41 -15.33
CA GLY A 53 -8.55 -8.16 -14.23
C GLY A 53 -7.92 -7.43 -13.05
N GLU A 54 -6.64 -7.69 -12.73
CA GLU A 54 -5.91 -6.96 -11.69
C GLU A 54 -5.66 -5.50 -12.09
N LEU A 55 -5.31 -5.26 -13.35
CA LEU A 55 -5.12 -3.91 -13.88
C LEU A 55 -6.43 -3.11 -13.81
N LEU A 56 -7.53 -3.71 -14.25
CA LEU A 56 -8.86 -3.09 -14.18
C LEU A 56 -9.29 -2.80 -12.74
N ALA A 57 -9.08 -3.74 -11.81
CA ALA A 57 -9.41 -3.56 -10.40
C ALA A 57 -8.60 -2.42 -9.77
N ASN A 58 -7.32 -2.27 -10.11
CA ASN A 58 -6.48 -1.18 -9.62
C ASN A 58 -6.93 0.19 -10.16
N GLU A 59 -7.34 0.26 -11.43
CA GLU A 59 -7.91 1.50 -12.01
C GLU A 59 -9.24 1.87 -11.35
N LEU A 60 -10.13 0.89 -11.15
CA LEU A 60 -11.39 1.10 -10.44
C LEU A 60 -11.15 1.57 -9.00
N HIS A 61 -10.24 0.93 -8.27
CA HIS A 61 -9.88 1.33 -6.91
C HIS A 61 -9.37 2.77 -6.87
N SER A 62 -8.50 3.16 -7.79
CA SER A 62 -8.00 4.53 -7.90
C SER A 62 -9.12 5.54 -8.18
N GLY A 63 -10.10 5.18 -9.00
CA GLY A 63 -11.31 5.98 -9.23
C GLY A 63 -12.15 6.15 -7.97
N LEU A 64 -12.37 5.07 -7.22
CA LEU A 64 -13.13 5.08 -5.97
C LEU A 64 -12.44 5.93 -4.88
N VAL A 65 -11.11 5.86 -4.76
CA VAL A 65 -10.35 6.69 -3.82
C VAL A 65 -10.52 8.19 -4.13
N LYS A 66 -10.53 8.57 -5.42
CA LYS A 66 -10.79 9.96 -5.83
C LYS A 66 -12.22 10.38 -5.48
N MET A 67 -13.21 9.54 -5.79
CA MET A 67 -14.61 9.79 -5.45
C MET A 67 -14.81 9.95 -3.92
N GLN A 68 -14.21 9.05 -3.14
CA GLN A 68 -14.23 9.14 -1.67
C GLN A 68 -13.65 10.47 -1.16
N LYS A 69 -12.55 10.93 -1.76
CA LYS A 69 -11.95 12.23 -1.42
C LYS A 69 -12.91 13.38 -1.74
N THR A 70 -13.47 13.42 -2.95
CA THR A 70 -14.44 14.46 -3.35
C THR A 70 -15.65 14.51 -2.42
N ILE A 71 -16.20 13.35 -2.07
CA ILE A 71 -17.32 13.24 -1.13
C ILE A 71 -16.92 13.82 0.23
N LYS A 72 -15.75 13.46 0.77
CA LYS A 72 -15.26 13.95 2.06
C LYS A 72 -15.04 15.48 2.04
N ASP A 73 -14.50 16.01 0.96
CA ASP A 73 -14.25 17.44 0.81
C ASP A 73 -15.58 18.23 0.72
N LYS A 74 -16.58 17.71 -0.02
CA LYS A 74 -17.94 18.26 -0.05
C LYS A 74 -18.59 18.27 1.33
N LEU A 75 -18.54 17.14 2.04
CA LEU A 75 -19.10 17.03 3.40
C LEU A 75 -18.49 18.04 4.39
N THR A 76 -17.21 18.37 4.23
CA THR A 76 -16.52 19.35 5.09
C THR A 76 -16.93 20.79 4.77
N THR A 77 -17.32 21.06 3.51
CA THR A 77 -17.69 22.40 3.04
C THR A 77 -19.16 22.72 3.26
N MET A 78 -20.02 21.70 3.28
CA MET A 78 -21.46 21.88 3.49
C MET A 78 -21.74 22.25 4.95
N SER A 79 -22.14 23.51 5.17
CA SER A 79 -22.45 24.07 6.49
C SER A 79 -23.95 23.94 6.87
N GLY A 80 -24.70 23.07 6.19
CA GLY A 80 -26.17 22.94 6.31
C GLY A 80 -26.64 21.56 6.75
N ALA A 81 -27.90 21.47 7.18
CA ALA A 81 -28.52 20.33 7.86
C ALA A 81 -28.20 18.97 7.20
N PHE A 82 -27.33 18.20 7.87
CA PHE A 82 -26.93 16.84 7.50
C PHE A 82 -28.11 15.87 7.34
N ASP A 83 -29.27 16.20 7.91
CA ASP A 83 -30.47 15.36 7.93
C ASP A 83 -31.17 15.21 6.56
N SER A 84 -30.81 16.03 5.57
CA SER A 84 -31.43 16.02 4.22
C SER A 84 -30.50 15.59 3.09
N LEU A 85 -29.24 15.28 3.41
CA LEU A 85 -28.19 15.01 2.44
C LEU A 85 -28.34 13.61 1.82
N MET A 86 -28.43 13.54 0.49
CA MET A 86 -28.58 12.28 -0.24
C MET A 86 -27.27 11.90 -0.95
N PRO A 87 -27.03 10.59 -1.22
CA PRO A 87 -25.79 10.13 -1.84
C PRO A 87 -25.47 10.79 -3.20
N HIS A 88 -26.48 11.17 -3.98
CA HIS A 88 -26.27 11.81 -5.28
C HIS A 88 -25.82 13.27 -5.17
N ASP A 89 -26.03 13.94 -4.03
CA ASP A 89 -25.56 15.31 -3.78
C ASP A 89 -24.03 15.37 -3.59
N LEU A 90 -23.44 14.22 -3.23
CA LEU A 90 -22.02 14.08 -2.85
C LEU A 90 -21.12 13.66 -4.02
N VAL A 91 -21.69 13.19 -5.12
CA VAL A 91 -20.96 12.81 -6.34
C VAL A 91 -20.75 14.02 -7.24
#